data_AF-A0A935Y3T6-F1
#
_entry.id   AF-A0A935Y3T6-F1
#
_cell.length_a   1.000
_cell.length_b   1.000
_cell.length_c   1.000
_cell.angle_alpha   90.00
_cell.angle_beta   90.00
_cell.angle_gamma   90.00
#
_symmetry.space_group_name_H-M   'P 1'
#
loop_
_entity.id
_entity.type
_entity.pdbx_description
1 polymer ?
#
loop_
_entity_poly.entity_id
_entity_poly.type
_entity_poly.pdbx_seq_one_letter_code
_entity_poly.pdbx_strand_id
1 'polypeptide(L)'
;MEKGGFFTLTASYVDQNYVDINPLRRVPEAVEDLDRPSGQFKSIIEQEKLPSAFSLDFFIYKSFNFWKRFSSISFAANNLLNNKNMISGGFEQSRFDYETKDPTVFPNKYFYLQGINYNLSLNISLWKQ
;
A
#
# COMPACT_ATOMS: atom_id res chain seq x y z
N MET A 1 13.74 -26.76 26.16
CA MET A 1 13.10 -25.95 25.10
C MET A 1 13.46 -26.58 23.77
N GLU A 2 12.47 -27.12 23.06
CA GLU A 2 12.70 -27.77 21.77
C GLU A 2 13.19 -26.78 20.71
N LYS A 3 14.15 -27.22 19.88
CA LYS A 3 14.68 -26.44 18.77
C LYS A 3 13.61 -26.39 17.68
N GLY A 4 12.94 -25.25 17.53
CA GLY A 4 11.88 -25.07 16.55
C GLY A 4 12.35 -24.33 15.31
N GLY A 5 11.69 -24.56 14.19
CA GLY A 5 11.80 -23.73 13.01
C GLY A 5 10.49 -23.78 12.25
N PHE A 6 10.12 -22.69 11.62
CA PHE A 6 8.95 -22.63 10.76
C PHE A 6 9.20 -21.64 9.63
N PHE A 7 8.42 -21.78 8.58
CA PHE A 7 8.32 -20.78 7.54
C PHE A 7 6.85 -20.50 7.25
N THR A 8 6.60 -19.32 6.70
CA THR A 8 5.27 -18.85 6.31
C THR A 8 5.38 -18.26 4.91
N LEU A 9 4.37 -18.56 4.09
CA LEU A 9 4.10 -17.85 2.85
C LEU A 9 2.77 -17.13 3.02
N THR A 10 2.75 -15.83 2.72
CA THR A 10 1.55 -14.99 2.82
C THR A 10 1.23 -14.43 1.45
N ALA A 11 0.05 -14.72 0.94
CA ALA A 11 -0.48 -14.13 -0.29
C ALA A 11 -1.52 -13.08 0.08
N SER A 12 -1.33 -11.84 -0.39
CA SER A 12 -2.22 -10.71 -0.11
C SER A 12 -2.79 -10.19 -1.42
N TYR A 13 -4.11 -9.99 -1.47
CA TYR A 13 -4.82 -9.39 -2.61
C TYR A 13 -5.65 -8.21 -2.11
N VAL A 14 -5.57 -7.08 -2.82
CA VAL A 14 -6.37 -5.89 -2.55
C VAL A 14 -7.09 -5.47 -3.83
N ASP A 15 -8.35 -5.12 -3.68
CA ASP A 15 -9.21 -4.52 -4.69
C ASP A 15 -10.21 -3.60 -3.97
N GLN A 16 -10.94 -2.79 -4.73
CA GLN A 16 -11.87 -1.79 -4.20
C GLN A 16 -11.19 -0.77 -3.28
N ASN A 17 -9.92 -0.47 -3.57
CA ASN A 17 -9.21 0.68 -3.05
C ASN A 17 -9.45 1.89 -3.97
N TYR A 18 -9.56 3.07 -3.40
CA TYR A 18 -9.91 4.29 -4.10
C TYR A 18 -8.99 5.43 -3.68
N VAL A 19 -8.86 6.43 -4.54
CA VAL A 19 -8.13 7.67 -4.23
C VAL A 19 -8.93 8.49 -3.23
N ASP A 20 -8.27 9.07 -2.22
CA ASP A 20 -8.89 9.96 -1.26
C ASP A 20 -9.47 11.19 -1.96
N ILE A 21 -10.73 11.48 -1.67
CA ILE A 21 -11.49 12.52 -2.35
C ILE A 21 -11.06 13.93 -1.93
N ASN A 22 -11.07 14.86 -2.88
CA ASN A 22 -11.01 16.29 -2.62
C ASN A 22 -12.45 16.82 -2.44
N PRO A 23 -12.84 17.29 -1.24
CA PRO A 23 -14.17 17.86 -1.03
C PRO A 23 -14.49 19.06 -1.92
N LEU A 24 -13.49 19.81 -2.38
CA LEU A 24 -13.66 20.98 -3.25
C LEU A 24 -14.24 20.62 -4.64
N ARG A 25 -14.12 19.36 -5.07
CA ARG A 25 -14.76 18.88 -6.31
C ARG A 25 -16.25 18.52 -6.12
N ARG A 26 -16.74 18.53 -4.88
CA ARG A 26 -18.07 18.01 -4.50
C ARG A 26 -18.97 19.09 -3.92
N VAL A 27 -18.64 20.35 -4.18
CA VAL A 27 -19.49 21.51 -3.91
C VAL A 27 -20.28 21.88 -5.18
N PRO A 28 -21.48 22.49 -5.07
CA PRO A 28 -22.29 22.84 -6.24
C PRO A 28 -21.55 23.66 -7.31
N GLU A 29 -20.70 24.58 -6.88
CA GLU A 29 -19.93 25.49 -7.73
C GLU A 29 -18.95 24.74 -8.66
N ALA A 30 -18.45 23.59 -8.23
CA ALA A 30 -17.50 22.78 -9.01
C ALA A 30 -18.13 22.18 -10.28
N VAL A 31 -19.45 22.02 -10.28
CA VAL A 31 -20.23 21.38 -11.36
C VAL A 31 -21.37 22.27 -11.87
N GLU A 32 -21.37 23.54 -11.49
CA GLU A 32 -22.33 24.52 -11.98
C GLU A 32 -22.33 24.54 -13.51
N ASP A 33 -23.48 24.74 -14.15
CA ASP A 33 -23.62 24.77 -15.61
C ASP A 33 -23.21 23.48 -16.37
N LEU A 34 -22.83 22.40 -15.67
CA LEU A 34 -22.58 21.11 -16.29
C LEU A 34 -23.85 20.25 -16.28
N ASP A 35 -24.13 19.61 -17.41
CA ASP A 35 -25.18 18.61 -17.48
C ASP A 35 -24.78 17.37 -16.66
N ARG A 36 -25.68 16.87 -15.80
CA ARG A 36 -25.40 15.73 -14.89
C ARG A 36 -24.94 14.44 -15.58
N PRO A 37 -25.50 14.02 -16.73
CA PRO A 37 -25.01 12.85 -17.45
C PRO A 37 -23.72 13.12 -18.25
N SER A 38 -23.23 14.36 -18.31
CA SER A 38 -22.02 14.69 -19.08
C SER A 38 -20.78 13.96 -18.56
N GLY A 39 -19.86 13.65 -19.47
CA GLY A 39 -18.56 13.07 -19.11
C GLY A 39 -17.74 13.98 -18.19
N GLN A 40 -17.85 15.29 -18.37
CA GLN A 40 -17.15 16.27 -17.53
C GLN A 40 -17.68 16.25 -16.10
N PHE A 41 -19.00 16.26 -15.90
CA PHE A 41 -19.62 16.13 -14.58
C PHE A 41 -19.09 14.89 -13.85
N LYS A 42 -19.18 13.72 -14.50
CA LYS A 42 -18.67 12.45 -13.96
C LYS A 42 -17.19 12.51 -13.62
N SER A 43 -16.36 13.08 -14.51
CA SER A 43 -14.91 13.20 -14.28
C SER A 43 -14.56 14.04 -13.05
N ILE A 44 -15.45 14.91 -12.59
CA ILE A 44 -15.27 15.74 -11.37
C ILE A 44 -15.77 15.01 -10.13
N ILE A 45 -16.94 14.36 -10.18
CA ILE A 45 -17.56 13.77 -8.98
C ILE A 45 -17.17 12.32 -8.71
N GLU A 46 -16.87 11.52 -9.75
CA GLU A 46 -16.55 10.11 -9.61
C GLU A 46 -15.18 9.95 -8.93
N GLN A 47 -15.17 9.08 -7.92
CA GLN A 47 -13.95 8.72 -7.22
C GLN A 47 -13.17 7.71 -8.05
N GLU A 48 -11.88 7.96 -8.25
CA GLU A 48 -11.01 7.03 -8.96
C GLU A 48 -10.80 5.75 -8.15
N LYS A 49 -11.12 4.60 -8.75
CA LYS A 49 -10.76 3.28 -8.25
C LYS A 49 -9.31 2.97 -8.63
N LEU A 50 -8.50 2.63 -7.66
CA LEU A 50 -7.13 2.21 -7.88
C LEU A 50 -7.08 0.78 -8.47
N PRO A 51 -6.02 0.44 -9.22
CA PRO A 51 -5.82 -0.92 -9.70
C PRO A 51 -5.72 -1.91 -8.54
N SER A 52 -6.32 -3.08 -8.71
CA SER A 52 -6.13 -4.21 -7.81
C SER A 52 -4.66 -4.61 -7.74
N ALA A 53 -4.19 -5.06 -6.59
CA ALA A 53 -2.81 -5.45 -6.39
C ALA A 53 -2.68 -6.78 -5.65
N PHE A 54 -1.62 -7.52 -5.95
CA PHE A 54 -1.29 -8.79 -5.34
C PHE A 54 0.18 -8.80 -4.89
N SER A 55 0.45 -9.30 -3.68
CA SER A 55 1.80 -9.54 -3.18
C SER A 55 1.93 -10.94 -2.59
N LEU A 56 3.16 -11.46 -2.64
CA LEU A 56 3.56 -12.71 -2.00
C LEU A 56 4.75 -12.40 -1.09
N ASP A 57 4.62 -12.76 0.18
CA ASP A 57 5.64 -12.53 1.20
C ASP A 57 6.10 -13.88 1.78
N PHE A 58 7.38 -13.95 2.13
CA PHE A 58 7.97 -15.12 2.76
C PHE A 58 8.62 -14.73 4.09
N PHE A 59 8.40 -15.56 5.10
CA PHE A 59 9.03 -15.43 6.40
C PHE A 59 9.57 -16.79 6.83
N ILE A 60 10.77 -16.80 7.40
CA ILE A 60 11.36 -17.99 8.02
C ILE A 60 11.96 -17.64 9.38
N TYR A 61 11.76 -18.54 10.33
CA TYR A 61 12.30 -18.43 11.67
C TYR A 61 12.98 -19.75 12.07
N LYS A 62 14.11 -19.65 12.75
CA LYS A 62 14.79 -20.78 13.35
C LYS A 62 15.34 -20.41 14.72
N SER A 63 15.00 -21.21 15.73
CA SER A 63 15.69 -21.18 17.02
C SER A 63 16.76 -22.27 17.09
N PHE A 64 17.85 -21.94 17.77
CA PHE A 64 18.98 -22.82 18.01
C PHE A 64 19.65 -22.43 19.34
N ASN A 65 20.50 -23.31 19.85
CA ASN A 65 21.32 -22.98 21.01
C ASN A 65 22.73 -22.64 20.55
N PHE A 66 23.23 -21.48 20.97
CA PHE A 66 24.62 -21.07 20.79
C PHE A 66 25.24 -20.86 22.18
N TRP A 67 26.36 -21.53 22.47
CA TRP A 67 27.00 -21.54 23.81
C TRP A 67 26.04 -21.85 24.99
N LYS A 68 25.18 -22.86 24.84
CA LYS A 68 24.16 -23.23 25.84
C LYS A 68 23.14 -22.12 26.14
N ARG A 69 23.03 -21.12 25.26
CA ARG A 69 22.06 -20.03 25.35
C ARG A 69 21.09 -20.12 24.19
N PHE A 70 19.84 -19.72 24.44
CA PHE A 70 18.85 -19.61 23.39
C PHE A 70 19.23 -18.50 22.42
N SER A 71 19.16 -18.80 21.12
CA SER A 71 19.39 -17.86 20.04
C SER A 71 18.40 -18.14 18.92
N SER A 72 18.10 -17.12 18.13
CA SER A 72 17.23 -17.30 16.97
C SER A 72 17.57 -16.36 15.85
N ILE A 73 17.33 -16.82 14.63
CA ILE A 73 17.42 -16.04 13.41
C ILE A 73 16.05 -16.01 12.73
N SER A 74 15.67 -14.87 12.20
CA SER A 74 14.53 -14.75 11.30
C SER A 74 14.89 -13.97 10.06
N PHE A 75 14.34 -14.39 8.93
CA PHE A 75 14.47 -13.71 7.66
C PHE A 75 13.09 -13.50 7.05
N ALA A 76 12.84 -12.31 6.53
CA ALA A 76 11.65 -11.97 5.79
C ALA A 76 12.04 -11.45 4.41
N ALA A 77 11.32 -11.87 3.38
CA ALA A 77 11.37 -11.31 2.05
C ALA A 77 9.94 -10.89 1.66
N ASN A 78 9.69 -9.58 1.61
CA ASN A 78 8.37 -9.04 1.27
C ASN A 78 8.33 -8.64 -0.20
N ASN A 79 7.16 -8.76 -0.82
CA ASN A 79 6.91 -8.52 -2.22
C ASN A 79 7.87 -9.33 -3.11
N LEU A 80 7.84 -10.66 -2.97
CA LEU A 80 8.68 -11.62 -3.72
C LEU A 80 8.52 -11.48 -5.24
N LEU A 81 7.36 -11.02 -5.71
CA LEU A 81 7.09 -10.74 -7.12
C LEU A 81 7.75 -9.44 -7.60
N ASN A 82 8.35 -8.67 -6.70
CA ASN A 82 8.99 -7.39 -6.95
C ASN A 82 8.09 -6.40 -7.70
N ASN A 83 6.79 -6.38 -7.36
CA ASN A 83 5.83 -5.49 -8.00
C ASN A 83 6.00 -4.05 -7.46
N LYS A 84 6.62 -3.19 -8.26
CA LYS A 84 6.87 -1.77 -7.92
C LYS A 84 5.73 -0.83 -8.29
N ASN A 85 4.72 -1.34 -8.99
CA ASN A 85 3.59 -0.55 -9.48
C ASN A 85 2.37 -0.66 -8.56
N MET A 86 2.51 -1.29 -7.38
CA MET A 86 1.44 -1.38 -6.40
C MET A 86 1.22 -0.02 -5.76
N ILE A 87 0.06 0.58 -6.05
CA ILE A 87 -0.36 1.83 -5.41
C ILE A 87 -0.92 1.48 -4.03
N SER A 88 -0.28 1.96 -2.97
CA SER A 88 -0.75 1.79 -1.58
C SER A 88 -1.87 2.75 -1.21
N GLY A 89 -2.00 3.85 -1.95
CA GLY A 89 -3.02 4.85 -1.77
C GLY A 89 -2.75 6.06 -2.66
N GLY A 90 -3.63 7.05 -2.60
CA GLY A 90 -3.47 8.29 -3.32
C GLY A 90 -4.51 9.30 -2.87
N PHE A 91 -4.34 10.55 -3.26
CA PHE A 91 -5.28 11.61 -2.97
C PHE A 91 -5.49 12.53 -4.17
N GLU A 92 -6.71 13.02 -4.32
CA GLU A 92 -7.01 14.16 -5.17
C GLU A 92 -6.41 15.41 -4.54
N GLN A 93 -5.69 16.23 -5.31
CA GLN A 93 -5.08 17.44 -4.76
C GLN A 93 -6.16 18.41 -4.26
N SER A 94 -5.91 19.11 -3.15
CA SER A 94 -6.80 20.16 -2.60
C SER A 94 -6.83 21.45 -3.43
N ARG A 95 -6.84 21.32 -4.76
CA ARG A 95 -6.95 22.39 -5.75
C ARG A 95 -7.90 21.94 -6.83
N PHE A 96 -8.71 22.87 -7.33
CA PHE A 96 -9.64 22.63 -8.41
C PHE A 96 -9.73 23.89 -9.27
N ASP A 97 -9.76 23.71 -10.58
CA ASP A 97 -9.94 24.81 -11.53
C ASP A 97 -11.45 25.01 -11.75
N TYR A 98 -12.00 26.05 -11.12
CA TYR A 98 -13.42 26.39 -11.25
C TYR A 98 -13.76 27.11 -12.56
N GLU A 99 -12.76 27.63 -13.29
CA GLU A 99 -12.97 28.34 -14.55
C GLU A 99 -13.17 27.35 -15.70
N THR A 100 -12.23 26.40 -15.85
CA THR A 100 -12.29 25.41 -16.94
C THR A 100 -12.97 24.11 -16.52
N LYS A 101 -13.07 23.84 -15.21
CA LYS A 101 -13.61 22.59 -14.63
C LYS A 101 -12.90 21.35 -15.18
N ASP A 102 -11.60 21.48 -15.45
CA ASP A 102 -10.73 20.40 -15.91
C ASP A 102 -10.00 19.73 -14.72
N PRO A 103 -10.33 18.48 -14.37
CA PRO A 103 -9.68 17.77 -13.27
C PRO A 103 -8.22 17.39 -13.57
N THR A 104 -7.77 17.49 -14.83
CA THR A 104 -6.40 17.11 -15.24
C THR A 104 -5.36 18.18 -14.92
N VAL A 105 -5.77 19.42 -14.67
CA VAL A 105 -4.89 20.53 -14.24
C VAL A 105 -4.21 20.21 -12.91
N PHE A 106 -4.93 19.54 -12.00
CA PHE A 106 -4.44 19.09 -10.70
C PHE A 106 -4.58 17.57 -10.56
N PRO A 107 -3.73 16.78 -11.24
CA PRO A 107 -3.89 15.33 -11.30
C PRO A 107 -3.67 14.69 -9.93
N ASN A 108 -4.27 13.53 -9.72
CA ASN A 108 -4.15 12.78 -8.48
C ASN A 108 -2.69 12.42 -8.17
N LYS A 109 -2.38 12.31 -6.88
CA LYS A 109 -1.07 11.92 -6.38
C LYS A 109 -1.17 10.53 -5.77
N TYR A 110 -0.15 9.71 -6.01
CA TYR A 110 -0.15 8.30 -5.64
C TYR A 110 1.06 7.97 -4.76
N PHE A 111 0.84 7.07 -3.81
CA PHE A 111 1.86 6.43 -3.00
C PHE A 111 2.10 5.02 -3.52
N TYR A 112 3.35 4.63 -3.65
CA TYR A 112 3.74 3.32 -4.15
C TYR A 112 4.35 2.48 -3.04
N LEU A 113 3.99 1.21 -2.99
CA LEU A 113 4.71 0.25 -2.17
C LEU A 113 6.12 0.07 -2.70
N GLN A 114 7.03 -0.25 -1.78
CA GLN A 114 8.36 -0.66 -2.15
C GLN A 114 8.30 -1.96 -2.97
N GLY A 115 9.26 -2.14 -3.87
CA GLY A 115 9.50 -3.42 -4.52
C GLY A 115 9.94 -4.48 -3.51
N ILE A 116 10.64 -5.52 -3.99
CA ILE A 116 11.14 -6.55 -3.10
C ILE A 116 12.04 -5.97 -2.00
N ASN A 117 11.80 -6.34 -0.75
CA ASN A 117 12.61 -5.93 0.39
C ASN A 117 12.90 -7.10 1.31
N TYR A 118 13.98 -7.00 2.08
CA TYR A 118 14.47 -8.07 2.94
C TYR A 118 14.73 -7.57 4.36
N ASN A 119 14.37 -8.39 5.34
CA ASN A 119 14.74 -8.18 6.73
C ASN A 119 15.46 -9.42 7.27
N LEU A 120 16.56 -9.21 7.98
CA LEU A 120 17.27 -10.27 8.70
C LEU A 120 17.44 -9.82 10.14
N SER A 121 16.98 -10.66 11.08
CA SER A 121 17.05 -10.38 12.52
C SER A 121 17.75 -11.53 13.25
N LEU A 122 18.66 -11.18 14.16
CA LEU A 122 19.40 -12.10 15.02
C LEU A 122 19.12 -11.75 16.48
N ASN A 123 18.66 -12.73 17.24
CA ASN A 123 18.42 -12.60 18.67
C ASN A 123 19.37 -13.51 19.43
N ILE A 124 20.13 -12.94 20.36
CA ILE A 124 21.10 -13.64 21.21
C ILE A 124 20.76 -13.34 22.65
N SER A 125 20.45 -14.37 23.45
CA SER A 125 20.27 -14.19 24.89
C SER A 125 21.63 -14.06 25.59
N LEU A 126 21.79 -13.00 26.39
CA LEU A 126 23.03 -12.73 27.13
C LEU A 126 22.99 -13.19 28.59
N TRP A 127 21.81 -13.34 29.17
CA TRP A 127 21.61 -13.70 30.58
C TRP A 127 21.12 -15.15 30.74
N LYS A 128 21.56 -15.79 31.81
CA LYS A 128 21.02 -17.08 32.25
C LYS A 128 19.74 -16.78 33.04
N GLN A 129 18.59 -17.23 32.55
CA GLN A 129 17.45 -17.51 33.42
C GLN A 129 17.71 -18.82 34.15
#